data_AF-A0A9P5NQG3-F1
#
_entry.id   AF-A0A9P5NQG3-F1
#
_cell.length_a   1.000
_cell.length_b   1.000
_cell.length_c   1.000
_cell.angle_alpha   90.00
_cell.angle_beta   90.00
_cell.angle_gamma   90.00
#
_symmetry.space_group_name_H-M   'P 1'
#
loop_
_entity.id
_entity.type
_entity.pdbx_description
1 polymer ?
#
loop_
_entity_poly.entity_id
_entity_poly.type
_entity_poly.pdbx_seq_one_letter_code
_entity_poly.pdbx_strand_id
1 'polypeptide(L)'
;MAESTSLLANESTPASKHFKHALKVLTIVVLFLTISSLPLLITNYIILEHAPFSWAPWTARRSSIELITVMIFSLFFTFISTASKFPTLLSFVIGLVLTGLVIAMLIIGTLPIGPIILMIFLFIFAFIYAFDFPILLNMIVDVVLTTFTIVNVVRFIGSFPESSWCRSWIQYPSRKPISSHPKCGHWKTVSTVLMGIIAAFSILLATVFVIRLLLRSIALYRTKFWKRGLYMTLPTGEITFQISLKMLKKEGAKSSTESEALHGPVHL
;
A
#
# COMPACT_ATOMS: atom_id res chain seq x y z
N MET A 1 10.34 -53.19 -10.07
CA MET A 1 9.03 -52.74 -9.54
C MET A 1 9.25 -51.40 -8.82
N ALA A 2 9.55 -50.34 -9.58
CA ALA A 2 9.85 -49.00 -9.05
C ALA A 2 9.81 -47.99 -10.21
N GLU A 3 8.64 -47.83 -10.84
CA GLU A 3 8.51 -46.96 -12.02
C GLU A 3 7.06 -46.49 -12.15
N SER A 4 6.59 -45.63 -11.22
CA SER A 4 5.22 -45.07 -11.32
C SER A 4 4.96 -43.81 -10.49
N THR A 5 5.97 -43.05 -10.05
CA THR A 5 5.77 -41.83 -9.23
C THR A 5 6.15 -40.52 -9.90
N SER A 6 6.55 -40.52 -11.18
CA SER A 6 7.00 -39.32 -11.90
C SER A 6 5.91 -38.53 -12.65
N LEU A 7 4.66 -39.02 -12.74
CA LEU A 7 3.65 -38.45 -13.64
C LEU A 7 2.65 -37.45 -13.01
N LEU A 8 2.84 -37.03 -11.76
CA LEU A 8 1.96 -36.04 -11.11
C LEU A 8 2.71 -34.83 -10.53
N ALA A 9 3.89 -34.52 -11.04
CA ALA A 9 4.42 -33.15 -10.97
C ALA A 9 3.70 -32.30 -12.03
N ASN A 10 2.38 -32.14 -11.88
CA ASN A 10 1.60 -31.20 -12.68
C ASN A 10 2.11 -29.81 -12.31
N GLU A 11 2.98 -29.28 -13.17
CA GLU A 11 3.66 -28.00 -13.03
C GLU A 11 2.59 -26.91 -13.09
N SER A 12 1.95 -26.67 -11.95
CA SER A 12 0.93 -25.65 -11.82
C SER A 12 1.61 -24.32 -12.10
N THR A 13 1.40 -23.80 -13.31
CA THR A 13 1.88 -22.49 -13.68
C THR A 13 1.53 -21.52 -12.56
N PRO A 14 2.52 -20.78 -12.02
CA PRO A 14 2.30 -20.02 -10.80
C PRO A 14 1.17 -19.02 -11.05
N ALA A 15 0.07 -19.18 -10.29
CA ALA A 15 -1.17 -18.42 -10.44
C ALA A 15 -0.96 -16.88 -10.42
N SER A 16 0.22 -16.43 -9.97
CA SER A 16 0.65 -15.03 -10.00
C SER A 16 0.81 -14.45 -11.41
N LYS A 17 1.03 -15.25 -12.46
CA LYS A 17 1.21 -14.73 -13.83
C LYS A 17 -0.07 -14.06 -14.37
N HIS A 18 -1.25 -14.62 -14.09
CA HIS A 18 -2.51 -14.10 -14.62
C HIS A 18 -2.89 -12.73 -14.03
N PHE A 19 -2.67 -12.51 -12.73
CA PHE A 19 -3.04 -11.24 -12.08
C PHE A 19 -2.05 -10.10 -12.33
N LYS A 20 -0.82 -10.42 -12.76
CA LYS A 20 0.24 -9.43 -12.98
C LYS A 20 -0.13 -8.39 -14.04
N HIS A 21 -0.79 -8.82 -15.11
CA HIS A 21 -1.22 -7.90 -16.17
C HIS A 21 -2.33 -6.97 -15.67
N ALA A 22 -3.37 -7.51 -15.04
CA ALA A 22 -4.49 -6.74 -14.51
C ALA A 22 -4.03 -5.69 -13.47
N LEU A 23 -3.16 -6.07 -12.53
CA LEU A 23 -2.60 -5.13 -11.55
C LEU A 23 -1.77 -4.02 -12.19
N LYS A 24 -1.04 -4.31 -13.27
CA LYS A 24 -0.27 -3.31 -14.02
C LYS A 24 -1.20 -2.30 -14.70
N VAL A 25 -2.25 -2.79 -15.37
CA VAL A 25 -3.25 -1.93 -16.01
C VAL A 25 -3.95 -1.04 -14.98
N LEU A 26 -4.40 -1.62 -13.86
CA LEU A 26 -5.04 -0.85 -12.78
C LEU A 26 -4.09 0.23 -12.21
N THR A 27 -2.80 -0.07 -12.06
CA THR A 27 -1.81 0.91 -11.58
C THR A 27 -1.67 2.09 -12.55
N ILE A 28 -1.67 1.84 -13.86
CA ILE A 28 -1.63 2.90 -14.88
C ILE A 28 -2.91 3.74 -14.83
N VAL A 29 -4.08 3.09 -14.67
CA VAL A 29 -5.36 3.78 -14.55
C VAL A 29 -5.40 4.67 -13.31
N VAL A 30 -4.96 4.18 -12.15
CA VAL A 30 -4.83 4.99 -10.92
C VAL A 30 -3.95 6.21 -11.16
N LEU A 31 -2.77 6.00 -11.76
CA LEU A 31 -1.82 7.08 -12.02
C LEU A 31 -2.46 8.16 -12.92
N PHE A 32 -3.10 7.75 -14.01
CA PHE A 32 -3.78 8.66 -14.93
C PHE A 32 -4.91 9.45 -14.25
N LEU A 33 -5.81 8.77 -13.53
CA LEU A 33 -6.92 9.41 -12.83
C LEU A 33 -6.44 10.35 -11.71
N THR A 34 -5.33 10.02 -11.03
CA THR A 34 -4.76 10.86 -9.97
C THR A 34 -4.13 12.12 -10.56
N ILE A 35 -3.34 11.97 -11.63
CA ILE A 35 -2.71 13.10 -12.32
C ILE A 35 -3.75 14.04 -12.94
N SER A 36 -4.86 13.52 -13.46
CA SER A 36 -5.92 14.36 -14.05
C SER A 36 -6.83 15.02 -13.00
N SER A 37 -7.11 14.35 -11.87
CA SER A 37 -7.96 14.91 -10.81
C SER A 37 -7.25 15.98 -9.98
N LEU A 38 -5.92 15.92 -9.83
CA LEU A 38 -5.18 16.84 -8.99
C LEU A 38 -5.24 18.31 -9.47
N PRO A 39 -5.02 18.64 -10.76
CA PRO A 39 -5.22 19.99 -11.26
C PRO A 39 -6.66 20.47 -11.10
N LEU A 40 -7.66 19.61 -11.36
CA LEU A 40 -9.08 19.96 -11.19
C LEU A 40 -9.38 20.35 -9.74
N LEU A 41 -8.86 19.58 -8.77
CA LEU A 41 -8.99 19.89 -7.35
C LEU A 41 -8.32 21.20 -6.96
N ILE A 42 -7.11 21.48 -7.47
CA ILE A 42 -6.39 22.73 -7.23
C ILE A 42 -7.17 23.92 -7.82
N THR A 43 -7.66 23.79 -9.05
CA THR A 43 -8.50 24.82 -9.67
C THR A 43 -9.78 25.07 -8.87
N ASN A 44 -10.45 24.01 -8.41
CA ASN A 44 -11.63 24.13 -7.56
C ASN A 44 -11.30 24.86 -6.25
N TYR A 45 -10.19 24.51 -5.61
CA TYR A 45 -9.72 25.17 -4.41
C TYR A 45 -9.50 26.68 -4.61
N ILE A 46 -8.82 27.07 -5.70
CA ILE A 46 -8.57 28.48 -6.03
C ILE A 46 -9.89 29.24 -6.27
N ILE A 47 -10.83 28.63 -6.99
CA ILE A 47 -12.16 29.20 -7.23
C ILE A 47 -12.91 29.40 -5.91
N LEU A 48 -12.91 28.40 -5.03
CA LEU A 48 -13.55 28.49 -3.71
C LEU A 48 -12.94 29.58 -2.82
N GLU A 49 -11.65 29.91 -3.02
CA GLU A 49 -10.95 30.95 -2.27
C GLU A 49 -11.23 32.37 -2.79
N HIS A 50 -11.36 32.55 -4.11
CA HIS A 50 -11.46 33.89 -4.73
C HIS A 50 -12.88 34.28 -5.18
N ALA A 51 -13.81 33.33 -5.27
CA ALA A 51 -15.17 33.62 -5.68
C ALA A 51 -15.93 34.42 -4.60
N PRO A 52 -16.87 35.31 -4.98
CA PRO A 52 -17.62 36.18 -4.06
C PRO A 52 -18.76 35.41 -3.36
N PHE A 53 -18.45 34.29 -2.72
CA PHE A 53 -19.41 33.52 -1.92
C PHE A 53 -19.64 34.22 -0.58
N SER A 54 -20.91 34.38 -0.21
CA SER A 54 -21.28 35.07 1.03
C SER A 54 -21.33 34.14 2.23
N TRP A 55 -21.54 32.83 2.01
CA TRP A 55 -21.76 31.87 3.09
C TRP A 55 -20.93 30.59 2.96
N ALA A 56 -20.16 30.33 4.02
CA ALA A 56 -19.46 29.10 4.40
C ALA A 56 -18.89 28.18 3.28
N PRO A 57 -18.03 28.67 2.36
CA PRO A 57 -17.22 27.79 1.51
C PRO A 57 -16.15 27.02 2.32
N TRP A 58 -16.04 27.25 3.65
CA TRP A 58 -15.00 26.65 4.48
C TRP A 58 -15.03 25.12 4.46
N THR A 59 -16.23 24.51 4.42
CA THR A 59 -16.36 23.05 4.49
C THR A 59 -15.89 22.45 3.18
N ALA A 60 -16.35 23.00 2.05
CA ALA A 60 -15.90 22.61 0.73
C ALA A 60 -14.41 22.84 0.53
N ARG A 61 -13.87 23.96 1.02
CA ARG A 61 -12.44 24.25 0.98
C ARG A 61 -11.63 23.24 1.77
N ARG A 62 -12.05 22.94 3.01
CA ARG A 62 -11.40 21.94 3.87
C ARG A 62 -11.45 20.54 3.25
N SER A 63 -12.62 20.10 2.78
CA SER A 63 -12.78 18.81 2.11
C SER A 63 -11.96 18.73 0.82
N SER A 64 -11.82 19.84 0.08
CA SER A 64 -10.93 19.90 -1.09
C SER A 64 -9.47 19.71 -0.70
N ILE A 65 -8.99 20.37 0.37
CA ILE A 65 -7.61 20.18 0.88
C ILE A 65 -7.41 18.74 1.33
N GLU A 66 -8.32 18.18 2.13
CA GLU A 66 -8.21 16.80 2.63
C GLU A 66 -8.13 15.80 1.45
N LEU A 67 -8.94 16.00 0.40
CA LEU A 67 -8.91 15.16 -0.80
C LEU A 67 -7.61 15.36 -1.61
N ILE A 68 -7.11 16.59 -1.76
CA ILE A 68 -5.80 16.87 -2.39
C ILE A 68 -4.68 16.15 -1.64
N THR A 69 -4.65 16.22 -0.31
CA THR A 69 -3.65 15.53 0.51
C THR A 69 -3.69 14.02 0.29
N VAL A 70 -4.88 13.42 0.24
CA VAL A 70 -5.03 11.99 -0.05
C VAL A 70 -4.56 11.65 -1.47
N MET A 71 -4.83 12.48 -2.47
CA MET A 71 -4.37 12.25 -3.85
C MET A 71 -2.84 12.38 -3.98
N ILE A 72 -2.20 13.32 -3.28
CA ILE A 72 -0.74 13.44 -3.26
C ILE A 72 -0.13 12.20 -2.62
N PHE A 73 -0.68 11.76 -1.48
CA PHE A 73 -0.24 10.57 -0.79
C PHE A 73 -0.43 9.32 -1.66
N SER A 74 -1.57 9.19 -2.35
CA SER A 74 -1.84 8.07 -3.24
C SER A 74 -0.85 7.99 -4.41
N LEU A 75 -0.50 9.14 -5.00
CA LEU A 75 0.49 9.25 -6.08
C LEU A 75 1.87 8.83 -5.57
N PHE A 76 2.25 9.31 -4.40
CA PHE A 76 3.51 8.97 -3.77
C PHE A 76 3.64 7.47 -3.46
N PHE A 77 2.61 6.83 -2.89
CA PHE A 77 2.60 5.37 -2.67
C PHE A 77 2.56 4.58 -3.96
N THR A 78 1.87 5.07 -4.98
CA THR A 78 1.86 4.44 -6.31
C THR A 78 3.25 4.48 -6.95
N PHE A 79 3.96 5.60 -6.78
CA PHE A 79 5.35 5.74 -7.19
C PHE A 79 6.24 4.75 -6.45
N ILE A 80 6.16 4.68 -5.12
CA ILE A 80 6.90 3.69 -4.31
C ILE A 80 6.59 2.27 -4.77
N SER A 81 5.32 1.90 -4.91
CA SER A 81 4.91 0.54 -5.30
C SER A 81 5.38 0.17 -6.71
N THR A 82 5.64 1.16 -7.57
CA THR A 82 6.20 0.95 -8.91
C THR A 82 7.72 0.85 -8.85
N ALA A 83 8.35 1.69 -8.02
CA ALA A 83 9.78 1.71 -7.76
C ALA A 83 10.26 0.53 -6.91
N SER A 84 9.39 -0.14 -6.16
CA SER A 84 9.73 -1.25 -5.24
C SER A 84 10.20 -2.53 -5.94
N LYS A 85 10.26 -2.54 -7.28
CA LYS A 85 11.10 -3.49 -8.02
C LYS A 85 12.60 -3.31 -7.75
N PHE A 86 12.96 -2.17 -7.15
CA PHE A 86 14.28 -1.84 -6.63
C PHE A 86 14.22 -1.88 -5.09
N PRO A 87 14.57 -3.01 -4.44
CA PRO A 87 14.43 -3.20 -2.99
C PRO A 87 15.21 -2.17 -2.16
N THR A 88 16.34 -1.67 -2.68
CA THR A 88 17.14 -0.60 -2.07
C THR A 88 16.41 0.74 -2.04
N LEU A 89 15.70 1.08 -3.12
CA LEU A 89 14.94 2.33 -3.25
C LEU A 89 13.70 2.33 -2.34
N LEU A 90 13.05 1.17 -2.18
CA LEU A 90 11.92 1.01 -1.26
C LEU A 90 12.32 1.30 0.20
N SER A 91 13.43 0.72 0.66
CA SER A 91 13.92 0.94 2.02
C SER A 91 14.28 2.41 2.27
N PHE A 92 14.89 3.07 1.28
CA PHE A 92 15.26 4.48 1.37
C PHE A 92 14.03 5.40 1.46
N VAL A 93 13.04 5.19 0.58
CA VAL A 93 11.85 6.04 0.54
C VAL A 93 10.98 5.82 1.78
N ILE A 94 10.81 4.57 2.24
CA ILE A 94 10.12 4.30 3.51
C ILE A 94 10.82 5.03 4.65
N GLY A 95 12.15 4.97 4.72
CA GLY A 95 12.96 5.69 5.71
C GLY A 95 12.71 7.19 5.69
N LEU A 96 12.71 7.82 4.50
CA LEU A 96 12.53 9.26 4.31
C LEU A 96 11.11 9.74 4.70
N VAL A 97 10.09 8.96 4.37
CA VAL A 97 8.69 9.26 4.73
C VAL A 97 8.47 9.11 6.21
N LEU A 98 9.04 8.05 6.80
CA LEU A 98 8.99 7.84 8.24
C LEU A 98 9.63 8.99 8.98
N THR A 99 10.85 9.37 8.59
CA THR A 99 11.55 10.48 9.22
C THR A 99 10.76 11.77 9.04
N GLY A 100 10.23 12.04 7.85
CA GLY A 100 9.36 13.20 7.62
C GLY A 100 8.09 13.22 8.48
N LEU A 101 7.42 12.07 8.62
CA LEU A 101 6.19 11.94 9.43
C LEU A 101 6.49 12.08 10.93
N VAL A 102 7.57 11.47 11.40
CA VAL A 102 8.04 11.57 12.79
C VAL A 102 8.44 13.01 13.11
N ILE A 103 9.17 13.67 12.21
CA ILE A 103 9.54 15.09 12.34
C ILE A 103 8.30 15.98 12.35
N ALA A 104 7.35 15.76 11.43
CA ALA A 104 6.09 16.51 11.40
C ALA A 104 5.27 16.32 12.67
N MET A 105 5.19 15.10 13.20
CA MET A 105 4.51 14.79 14.48
C MET A 105 5.22 15.45 15.67
N LEU A 106 6.57 15.46 15.69
CA LEU A 106 7.38 16.15 16.69
C LEU A 106 7.17 17.67 16.66
N ILE A 107 7.11 18.25 15.45
CA ILE A 107 6.88 19.69 15.26
C ILE A 107 5.46 20.08 15.65
N ILE A 108 4.46 19.24 15.33
CA ILE A 108 3.05 19.53 15.66
C ILE A 108 2.81 19.47 17.18
N GLY A 109 3.65 18.79 17.97
CA GLY A 109 3.93 19.12 19.37
C GLY A 109 2.77 19.26 20.37
N THR A 110 1.54 18.85 20.04
CA THR A 110 0.33 19.34 20.75
C THR A 110 -0.55 18.28 21.40
N LEU A 111 -0.20 16.98 21.33
CA LEU A 111 -0.98 15.96 22.04
C LEU A 111 -0.12 14.97 22.85
N PRO A 112 -0.50 14.66 24.11
CA PRO A 112 0.15 13.64 24.96
C PRO A 112 0.05 12.20 24.40
N ILE A 113 -0.60 12.04 23.23
CA ILE A 113 -0.76 10.78 22.51
C ILE A 113 0.47 10.46 21.63
N GLY A 114 1.36 11.44 21.39
CA GLY A 114 2.58 11.28 20.59
C GLY A 114 3.42 10.03 20.91
N PRO A 115 3.77 9.74 22.18
CA PRO A 115 4.58 8.56 22.51
C PRO A 115 3.84 7.22 22.26
N ILE A 116 2.51 7.20 22.40
CA ILE A 116 1.70 6.00 22.13
C ILE A 116 1.67 5.72 20.63
N ILE A 117 1.47 6.76 19.80
CA ILE A 117 1.53 6.64 18.34
C ILE A 117 2.93 6.18 17.91
N LEU A 118 3.99 6.73 18.50
CA LEU A 118 5.37 6.31 18.23
C LEU A 118 5.60 4.82 18.56
N MET A 119 5.13 4.35 19.72
CA MET A 119 5.25 2.92 20.10
C MET A 119 4.48 2.01 19.15
N ILE A 120 3.24 2.35 18.81
CA ILE A 120 2.44 1.58 17.84
C ILE A 120 3.18 1.53 16.51
N PHE A 121 3.77 2.65 16.10
CA PHE A 121 4.50 2.76 14.85
C PHE A 121 5.78 1.92 14.83
N LEU A 122 6.59 1.98 15.90
CA LEU A 122 7.79 1.16 16.06
C LEU A 122 7.46 -0.34 16.11
N PHE A 123 6.37 -0.71 16.78
CA PHE A 123 5.90 -2.09 16.84
C PHE A 123 5.48 -2.60 15.45
N ILE A 124 4.72 -1.80 14.70
CA ILE A 124 4.37 -2.11 13.31
C ILE A 124 5.64 -2.27 12.46
N PHE A 125 6.66 -1.43 12.67
CA PHE A 125 7.90 -1.49 11.92
C PHE A 125 8.76 -2.72 12.24
N ALA A 126 8.91 -3.05 13.52
CA ALA A 126 9.59 -4.26 13.97
C ALA A 126 8.89 -5.52 13.44
N PHE A 127 7.55 -5.51 13.42
CA PHE A 127 6.75 -6.57 12.82
C PHE A 127 6.99 -6.66 11.30
N ILE A 128 7.02 -5.53 10.59
CA ILE A 128 7.31 -5.49 9.15
C ILE A 128 8.71 -6.02 8.82
N TYR A 129 9.70 -5.79 9.69
CA TYR A 129 11.07 -6.26 9.48
C TYR A 129 11.23 -7.77 9.74
N ALA A 130 10.47 -8.31 10.70
CA ALA A 130 10.58 -9.71 11.13
C ALA A 130 9.93 -10.72 10.16
N PHE A 131 8.94 -10.30 9.40
CA PHE A 131 8.29 -11.14 8.40
C PHE A 131 8.72 -10.65 7.01
N ASP A 132 9.00 -11.51 6.05
CA ASP A 132 9.24 -11.10 4.65
C ASP A 132 7.97 -10.44 4.06
N PHE A 133 7.75 -9.16 4.39
CA PHE A 133 6.44 -8.51 4.35
C PHE A 133 6.15 -7.50 3.24
N PRO A 134 6.88 -7.42 2.10
CA PRO A 134 6.51 -6.44 1.07
C PRO A 134 5.10 -6.69 0.53
N ILE A 135 4.59 -7.92 0.62
CA ILE A 135 3.21 -8.26 0.22
C ILE A 135 2.19 -7.72 1.22
N LEU A 136 2.40 -7.94 2.52
CA LEU A 136 1.40 -7.56 3.52
C LEU A 136 1.44 -6.05 3.83
N LEU A 137 2.60 -5.41 3.75
CA LEU A 137 2.72 -3.95 3.76
C LEU A 137 1.90 -3.33 2.62
N ASN A 138 2.04 -3.84 1.40
CA ASN A 138 1.27 -3.37 0.25
C ASN A 138 -0.25 -3.56 0.45
N MET A 139 -0.66 -4.63 1.12
CA MET A 139 -2.07 -4.85 1.46
C MET A 139 -2.57 -3.85 2.50
N ILE A 140 -1.81 -3.59 3.57
CA ILE A 140 -2.16 -2.60 4.60
C ILE A 140 -2.29 -1.21 3.97
N VAL A 141 -1.30 -0.81 3.16
CA VAL A 141 -1.31 0.47 2.44
C VAL A 141 -2.55 0.59 1.57
N ASP A 142 -2.91 -0.45 0.81
CA ASP A 142 -4.12 -0.42 -0.01
C ASP A 142 -5.40 -0.29 0.82
N VAL A 143 -5.51 -1.00 1.95
CA VAL A 143 -6.68 -0.90 2.85
C VAL A 143 -6.81 0.52 3.40
N VAL A 144 -5.71 1.08 3.92
CA VAL A 144 -5.67 2.44 4.47
C VAL A 144 -6.03 3.45 3.37
N LEU A 145 -5.37 3.37 2.21
CA LEU A 145 -5.59 4.30 1.11
C LEU A 145 -7.03 4.24 0.58
N THR A 146 -7.58 3.03 0.42
CA THR A 146 -8.96 2.82 -0.02
C THR A 146 -9.94 3.45 0.97
N THR A 147 -9.78 3.16 2.26
CA THR A 147 -10.67 3.66 3.32
C THR A 147 -10.61 5.18 3.42
N PHE A 148 -9.41 5.76 3.46
CA PHE A 148 -9.24 7.22 3.50
C PHE A 148 -9.82 7.89 2.25
N THR A 149 -9.61 7.32 1.06
CA THR A 149 -10.18 7.88 -0.18
C THR A 149 -11.70 7.89 -0.11
N ILE A 150 -12.34 6.77 0.27
CA ILE A 150 -13.81 6.68 0.36
C ILE A 150 -14.37 7.71 1.35
N VAL A 151 -13.79 7.81 2.55
CA VAL A 151 -14.25 8.76 3.58
C VAL A 151 -14.15 10.21 3.09
N ASN A 152 -13.03 10.57 2.44
CA ASN A 152 -12.83 11.93 1.92
C ASN A 152 -13.72 12.23 0.72
N VAL A 153 -13.99 11.25 -0.15
CA VAL A 153 -14.93 11.41 -1.26
C VAL A 153 -16.34 11.66 -0.77
N VAL A 154 -16.82 10.89 0.22
CA VAL A 154 -18.15 11.09 0.81
C VAL A 154 -18.27 12.47 1.46
N ARG A 155 -17.25 12.90 2.22
CA ARG A 155 -17.21 14.24 2.80
C ARG A 155 -17.21 15.34 1.74
N PHE A 156 -16.44 15.16 0.67
CA PHE A 156 -16.39 16.09 -0.44
C PHE A 156 -17.75 16.21 -1.14
N ILE A 157 -18.46 15.10 -1.37
CA ILE A 157 -19.83 15.10 -1.93
C ILE A 157 -20.81 15.81 -1.00
N GLY A 158 -20.70 15.58 0.31
CA GLY A 158 -21.50 16.28 1.32
C GLY A 158 -21.23 17.79 1.40
N SER A 159 -20.16 18.28 0.76
CA SER A 159 -19.78 19.70 0.74
C SER A 159 -20.20 20.44 -0.53
N PHE A 160 -21.10 19.87 -1.33
CA PHE A 160 -21.57 20.47 -2.57
C PHE A 160 -22.23 21.84 -2.35
N PRO A 161 -22.10 22.75 -3.33
CA PRO A 161 -22.61 24.11 -3.21
C PRO A 161 -24.14 24.17 -3.14
N GLU A 162 -24.65 24.60 -1.98
CA GLU A 162 -26.08 24.76 -1.72
C GLU A 162 -26.62 26.12 -2.17
N SER A 163 -27.94 26.31 -2.15
CA SER A 163 -28.58 27.63 -2.38
C SER A 163 -28.16 28.68 -1.35
N SER A 164 -27.71 28.25 -0.18
CA SER A 164 -27.23 29.10 0.92
C SER A 164 -25.94 29.86 0.61
N TRP A 165 -25.09 29.38 -0.30
CA TRP A 165 -23.76 29.96 -0.61
C TRP A 165 -23.80 31.38 -1.19
N CYS A 166 -24.90 31.72 -1.86
CA CYS A 166 -25.16 33.05 -2.39
C CYS A 166 -26.24 33.80 -1.60
N ARG A 167 -26.68 33.28 -0.44
CA ARG A 167 -27.72 33.92 0.34
C ARG A 167 -27.16 35.21 0.94
N SER A 168 -27.95 36.26 0.81
CA SER A 168 -27.64 37.56 1.37
C SER A 168 -27.70 37.55 2.89
N TRP A 169 -26.79 38.29 3.52
CA TRP A 169 -26.88 38.59 4.94
C TRP A 169 -28.05 39.55 5.17
N ILE A 170 -28.80 39.30 6.24
CA ILE A 170 -29.79 40.26 6.75
C ILE A 170 -29.01 41.24 7.62
N GLN A 171 -28.93 42.50 7.19
CA GLN A 171 -28.23 43.51 7.97
C GLN A 171 -29.10 43.93 9.16
N TYR A 172 -28.64 43.66 10.38
CA TYR A 172 -29.27 44.18 11.60
C TYR A 172 -28.80 45.61 11.86
N PRO A 173 -29.69 46.51 12.33
CA PRO A 173 -31.09 46.29 12.69
C PRO A 173 -32.10 46.35 11.52
N SER A 174 -31.68 46.86 10.35
CA SER A 174 -32.59 47.23 9.24
C SER A 174 -33.38 46.09 8.57
N ARG A 175 -33.07 44.81 8.85
CA ARG A 175 -33.70 43.61 8.24
C ARG A 175 -33.78 43.60 6.71
N LYS A 176 -33.06 44.50 6.01
CA LYS A 176 -33.01 44.52 4.55
C LYS A 176 -31.98 43.49 4.08
N PRO A 177 -32.33 42.59 3.14
CA PRO A 177 -31.37 41.68 2.53
C PRO A 177 -30.38 42.49 1.69
N ILE A 178 -29.08 42.33 1.94
CA ILE A 178 -28.03 42.91 1.09
C ILE A 178 -28.08 42.18 -0.25
N SER A 179 -28.31 42.86 -1.37
CA SER A 179 -28.35 42.18 -2.67
C SER A 179 -27.08 41.33 -2.89
N SER A 180 -27.24 40.04 -3.16
CA SER A 180 -26.12 39.15 -3.45
C SER A 180 -25.34 39.66 -4.67
N HIS A 181 -24.02 39.50 -4.65
CA HIS A 181 -23.18 39.91 -5.78
C HIS A 181 -23.68 39.23 -7.08
N PRO A 182 -23.88 39.96 -8.20
CA PRO A 182 -24.51 39.42 -9.40
C PRO A 182 -23.71 38.25 -10.02
N LYS A 183 -22.40 38.22 -9.79
CA LYS A 183 -21.52 37.13 -10.24
C LYS A 183 -21.59 35.85 -9.38
N CYS A 184 -22.20 35.88 -8.19
CA CYS A 184 -22.20 34.71 -7.29
C CYS A 184 -22.90 33.50 -7.93
N GLY A 185 -24.04 33.72 -8.60
CA GLY A 185 -24.76 32.64 -9.27
C GLY A 185 -23.95 31.94 -10.37
N HIS A 186 -23.18 32.71 -11.15
CA HIS A 186 -22.31 32.14 -12.19
C HIS A 186 -21.18 31.29 -11.59
N TRP A 187 -20.46 31.83 -10.59
CA TRP A 187 -19.40 31.09 -9.91
C TRP A 187 -19.90 29.85 -9.20
N LYS A 188 -21.09 29.92 -8.59
CA LYS A 188 -21.74 28.74 -8.01
C LYS A 188 -21.93 27.65 -9.04
N THR A 189 -22.51 27.95 -10.20
CA THR A 189 -22.71 26.96 -11.27
C THR A 189 -21.39 26.34 -11.73
N VAL A 190 -20.36 27.15 -11.94
CA VAL A 190 -19.02 26.68 -12.31
C VAL A 190 -18.45 25.73 -11.25
N SER A 191 -18.51 26.11 -9.97
CA SER A 191 -18.06 25.26 -8.86
C SER A 191 -18.88 23.97 -8.76
N THR A 192 -20.20 24.01 -8.95
CA THR A 192 -21.06 22.81 -8.94
C THR A 192 -20.63 21.81 -10.02
N VAL A 193 -20.42 22.29 -11.25
CA VAL A 193 -19.99 21.43 -12.36
C VAL A 193 -18.60 20.85 -12.10
N LEU A 194 -17.66 21.69 -11.65
CA LEU A 194 -16.29 21.25 -11.38
C LEU A 194 -16.22 20.23 -10.22
N MET A 195 -16.92 20.48 -9.11
CA MET A 195 -17.03 19.53 -8.00
C MET A 195 -17.73 18.23 -8.43
N GLY A 196 -18.73 18.32 -9.30
CA GLY A 196 -19.38 17.15 -9.92
C GLY A 196 -18.38 16.27 -10.69
N ILE A 197 -17.57 16.88 -11.54
CA ILE A 197 -16.51 16.18 -12.31
C ILE A 197 -15.50 15.54 -11.34
N ILE A 198 -14.99 16.30 -10.37
CA ILE A 198 -14.04 15.82 -9.37
C ILE A 198 -14.61 14.65 -8.57
N ALA A 199 -15.87 14.73 -8.15
CA ALA A 199 -16.55 13.66 -7.43
C ALA A 199 -16.61 12.37 -8.28
N ALA A 200 -16.96 12.49 -9.57
CA ALA A 200 -16.99 11.35 -10.48
C ALA A 200 -15.62 10.68 -10.63
N PHE A 201 -14.56 11.48 -10.87
CA PHE A 201 -13.18 10.96 -10.93
C PHE A 201 -12.76 10.27 -9.62
N SER A 202 -13.15 10.84 -8.48
CA SER A 202 -12.77 10.31 -7.18
C SER A 202 -13.52 9.03 -6.82
N ILE A 203 -14.79 8.89 -7.23
CA ILE A 203 -15.56 7.64 -7.12
C ILE A 203 -14.93 6.54 -7.98
N LEU A 204 -14.53 6.88 -9.23
CA LEU A 204 -13.81 5.95 -10.10
C LEU A 204 -12.49 5.49 -9.46
N LEU A 205 -11.71 6.41 -8.90
CA LEU A 205 -10.48 6.09 -8.17
C LEU A 205 -10.73 5.16 -6.97
N ALA A 206 -11.72 5.48 -6.13
CA ALA A 206 -12.10 4.64 -4.99
C ALA A 206 -12.48 3.22 -5.44
N THR A 207 -13.23 3.11 -6.53
CA THR A 207 -13.63 1.82 -7.11
C THR A 207 -12.41 1.03 -7.59
N VAL A 208 -11.47 1.68 -8.29
CA VAL A 208 -10.23 1.05 -8.75
C VAL A 208 -9.38 0.57 -7.58
N PHE A 209 -9.33 1.33 -6.47
CA PHE A 209 -8.62 0.90 -5.25
C PHE A 209 -9.27 -0.33 -4.61
N VAL A 210 -10.60 -0.38 -4.50
CA VAL A 210 -11.32 -1.56 -4.00
C VAL A 210 -11.02 -2.79 -4.87
N ILE A 211 -11.07 -2.65 -6.21
CA ILE A 211 -10.75 -3.75 -7.12
C ILE A 211 -9.30 -4.23 -6.93
N ARG A 212 -8.34 -3.30 -6.81
CA ARG A 212 -6.93 -3.63 -6.57
C ARG A 212 -6.75 -4.40 -5.25
N LEU A 213 -7.41 -3.95 -4.19
CA LEU A 213 -7.40 -4.61 -2.88
C LEU A 213 -7.98 -6.02 -2.96
N LEU A 214 -9.10 -6.20 -3.65
CA LEU A 214 -9.72 -7.52 -3.85
C LEU A 214 -8.80 -8.47 -4.62
N LEU A 215 -8.20 -8.01 -5.72
CA LEU A 215 -7.27 -8.83 -6.52
C LEU A 215 -6.04 -9.26 -5.70
N ARG A 216 -5.48 -8.36 -4.89
CA ARG A 216 -4.35 -8.70 -3.99
C ARG A 216 -4.77 -9.68 -2.89
N SER A 217 -5.97 -9.49 -2.32
CA SER A 217 -6.52 -10.39 -1.30
C SER A 217 -6.73 -11.80 -1.86
N ILE A 218 -7.29 -11.92 -3.07
CA ILE A 218 -7.45 -13.21 -3.77
C ILE A 218 -6.10 -13.85 -4.07
N ALA A 219 -5.11 -13.07 -4.54
CA ALA A 219 -3.76 -13.57 -4.78
C ALA A 219 -3.12 -14.13 -3.50
N LEU A 220 -3.26 -13.42 -2.37
CA LEU A 220 -2.73 -13.85 -1.06
C LEU A 220 -3.47 -15.09 -0.52
N TYR A 221 -4.79 -15.14 -0.69
CA TYR A 221 -5.58 -16.33 -0.34
C TYR A 221 -5.10 -17.57 -1.12
N ARG A 222 -4.78 -17.42 -2.41
CA ARG A 222 -4.32 -18.52 -3.26
C ARG A 222 -2.88 -18.98 -2.99
N THR A 223 -1.99 -18.14 -2.47
CA THR A 223 -0.57 -18.51 -2.27
C THR A 223 -0.34 -19.54 -1.15
N LYS A 224 -1.39 -20.14 -0.58
CA LYS A 224 -1.32 -21.05 0.58
C LYS A 224 -0.49 -20.44 1.73
N PHE A 225 -0.41 -19.10 1.81
CA PHE A 225 0.33 -18.40 2.85
C PHE A 225 -0.09 -18.89 4.24
N TRP A 226 -1.40 -19.11 4.41
CA TRP A 226 -2.02 -19.68 5.60
C TRP A 226 -1.58 -21.11 5.95
N LYS A 227 -1.08 -21.90 5.00
CA LYS A 227 -0.60 -23.26 5.27
C LYS A 227 0.82 -23.30 5.84
N ARG A 228 1.62 -22.23 5.70
CA ARG A 228 2.97 -22.15 6.30
C ARG A 228 2.96 -21.67 7.75
N GLY A 229 1.96 -20.89 8.15
CA GLY A 229 1.95 -20.11 9.40
C GLY A 229 1.80 -20.89 10.71
N LEU A 230 1.44 -22.18 10.69
CA LEU A 230 1.34 -22.99 11.91
C LEU A 230 2.52 -23.94 12.14
N TYR A 231 3.42 -24.10 11.16
CA TYR A 231 4.59 -24.97 11.29
C TYR A 231 5.87 -24.21 11.69
N MET A 232 5.79 -22.88 11.86
CA MET A 232 6.95 -22.03 12.19
C MET A 232 7.42 -22.06 13.65
N THR A 233 7.02 -23.05 14.45
CA THR A 233 7.62 -23.24 15.80
C THR A 233 8.00 -24.66 16.17
N LEU A 234 7.79 -25.64 15.31
CA LEU A 234 8.34 -26.97 15.56
C LEU A 234 9.08 -27.41 14.30
N PRO A 235 10.43 -27.45 14.32
CA PRO A 235 11.15 -28.24 13.34
C PRO A 235 10.68 -29.69 13.50
N THR A 236 9.61 -30.08 12.81
CA THR A 236 9.37 -31.47 12.40
C THR A 236 10.34 -31.80 11.26
N GLY A 237 11.63 -31.50 11.47
CA GLY A 237 12.65 -32.33 10.91
C GLY A 237 12.46 -33.66 11.61
N GLU A 238 12.22 -34.72 10.84
CA GLU A 238 12.62 -36.03 11.31
C GLU A 238 14.11 -35.88 11.64
N ILE A 239 14.43 -35.80 12.94
CA ILE A 239 15.82 -35.77 13.41
C ILE A 239 16.34 -37.16 13.09
N THR A 240 16.79 -37.36 11.86
CA THR A 240 17.44 -38.57 11.43
C THR A 240 18.80 -38.57 12.12
N PHE A 241 18.86 -39.20 13.29
CA PHE A 241 20.12 -39.55 13.94
C PHE A 241 20.85 -40.52 13.02
N GLN A 242 21.67 -39.98 12.12
CA GLN A 242 22.59 -40.79 11.34
C GLN A 242 23.74 -41.19 12.26
N ILE A 243 23.54 -42.26 13.03
CA ILE A 243 24.60 -42.86 13.84
C ILE A 243 25.55 -43.59 12.87
N SER A 244 26.58 -42.89 12.42
CA SER A 244 27.68 -43.50 11.68
C SER A 244 28.58 -44.25 12.67
N LEU A 245 28.23 -45.52 12.94
CA LEU A 245 29.09 -46.44 13.66
C LEU A 245 30.28 -46.81 12.77
N LYS A 246 31.31 -45.96 12.79
CA LYS A 246 32.59 -46.27 12.19
C LYS A 246 33.28 -47.31 13.08
N MET A 247 33.03 -48.59 12.82
CA MET A 247 33.79 -49.67 13.45
C MET A 247 35.26 -49.51 13.04
N LEU A 248 36.08 -48.96 13.93
CA LEU A 248 37.52 -49.10 13.85
C LEU A 248 37.80 -50.59 14.01
N LYS A 249 38.03 -51.27 12.88
CA LYS A 249 38.60 -52.61 12.84
C LYS A 249 39.90 -52.51 13.62
N LYS A 250 39.89 -53.02 14.86
CA LYS A 250 41.08 -53.17 15.69
C LYS A 250 41.98 -54.13 14.94
N GLU A 251 42.91 -53.58 14.14
CA GLU A 251 43.95 -54.35 13.49
C GLU A 251 44.71 -55.06 14.60
N GLY A 252 44.46 -56.37 14.68
CA GLY A 252 45.20 -57.25 15.54
C GLY A 252 46.67 -57.10 15.20
N ALA A 253 47.44 -56.75 16.22
CA ALA A 253 48.89 -56.85 16.21
C ALA A 253 49.31 -58.18 15.58
N LYS A 254 49.88 -58.12 14.39
CA LYS A 254 50.66 -59.22 13.82
C LYS A 254 52.04 -58.70 13.48
N SER A 255 52.94 -59.10 14.36
CA SER A 255 54.39 -59.21 14.24
C SER A 255 54.95 -59.22 12.82
N SER A 256 55.84 -58.27 12.57
CA SER A 256 57.17 -58.41 11.96
C SER A 256 57.48 -59.69 11.17
N THR A 257 57.65 -59.53 9.85
CA THR A 257 58.56 -60.18 8.87
C THR A 257 57.88 -59.97 7.50
N GLU A 258 58.49 -59.69 6.36
CA GLU A 258 59.86 -59.70 5.84
C GLU A 258 59.73 -59.18 4.38
N SER A 259 60.85 -58.79 3.76
CA SER A 259 60.99 -58.35 2.37
C SER A 259 60.22 -59.19 1.36
N GLU A 260 59.67 -58.58 0.31
CA GLU A 260 60.11 -58.85 -1.07
C GLU A 260 59.43 -57.95 -2.11
N ALA A 261 60.11 -57.86 -3.25
CA ALA A 261 59.96 -56.86 -4.29
C ALA A 261 58.87 -57.18 -5.33
N LEU A 262 58.70 -56.21 -6.23
CA LEU A 262 58.52 -56.44 -7.68
C LEU A 262 57.17 -57.02 -8.16
N HIS A 263 56.32 -56.15 -8.71
CA HIS A 263 55.84 -56.17 -10.11
C HIS A 263 54.53 -55.38 -10.28
N GLY A 264 54.42 -54.66 -11.41
CA GLY A 264 53.15 -54.12 -11.94
C GLY A 264 52.18 -55.24 -12.37
N PRO A 265 51.02 -54.91 -12.96
CA PRO A 265 51.05 -54.43 -14.35
C PRO A 265 50.02 -53.35 -14.72
N VAL A 266 50.34 -52.75 -15.85
CA VAL A 266 49.51 -52.07 -16.84
C VAL A 266 48.18 -52.79 -17.07
N HIS A 267 47.06 -52.07 -17.08
CA HIS A 267 45.93 -52.39 -17.97
C HIS A 267 45.21 -51.12 -18.44
N LEU A 268 45.36 -50.91 -19.75
CA LEU A 268 44.52 -50.25 -20.78
C LEU A 268 43.43 -49.28 -20.35
#